data_AF-A0A970T5K1-F1
#
_entry.id   AF-A0A970T5K1-F1
#
_cell.length_a   1.000
_cell.length_b   1.000
_cell.length_c   1.000
_cell.angle_alpha   90.00
_cell.angle_beta   90.00
_cell.angle_gamma   90.00
#
_symmetry.space_group_name_H-M   'P 1'
#
loop_
_entity.id
_entity.type
_entity.pdbx_description
1 polymer ?
#
loop_
_entity_poly.entity_id
_entity_poly.type
_entity_poly.pdbx_seq_one_letter_code
_entity_poly.pdbx_strand_id
1 'polypeptide(L)'
;MIVIYAALPGCSFNNSENSITYPDFDLYTTLKVLKEKGVSVQGIESDKRGGNTVTLSNGDVVRFVYASSCYVSRENDLLWMVNGNPVAGIAESVGKYPDVEVGKGGNWFVNSSDTGLSSHIMGGNRLLAIEVQGTETDPDYVAFTFSDGSELQLATLRTAVIVCFGDSVTEFGTYPQEMGAYTGTTAYNVGFGGCRMGHDQRAAYSYYDQMSMYKLAYTLMTGNFDALEQAVAQAKKPTAQGGNNDDNTSQMETLRGLDFPNVDIAVIFYGTNDFSSNYIDLGAAGSRDSSTIKGAMNLSIERLKKANPAINIVFVTPTYRFWKGGTLDADTNPNGLGHYLVDYCDAIQEEAERNGLPCLHMYYDSGIRNNFSTYIKPDGVHPTEAGAAYLAKTIGDFLISSGLIDEDGMSVN
;
A
#
# COMPACT_ATOMS: atom_id res chain seq x y z
N MET A 1 5.02 -17.02 25.54
CA MET A 1 6.22 -17.55 24.84
C MET A 1 5.77 -18.06 23.50
N ILE A 2 5.75 -17.19 22.48
CA ILE A 2 5.52 -17.61 21.10
C ILE A 2 6.91 -17.75 20.51
N VAL A 3 7.33 -19.00 20.27
CA VAL A 3 8.60 -19.29 19.60
C VAL A 3 8.25 -19.49 18.13
N ILE A 4 8.56 -18.50 17.29
CA ILE A 4 8.43 -18.65 15.84
C ILE A 4 9.65 -19.42 15.35
N TYR A 5 9.45 -20.68 14.99
CA TYR A 5 10.47 -21.50 14.34
C TYR A 5 10.34 -21.31 12.83
N ALA A 6 11.20 -20.52 12.22
CA ALA A 6 11.37 -20.53 10.76
C ALA A 6 12.16 -21.80 10.38
N ALA A 7 11.46 -22.91 10.14
CA ALA A 7 12.02 -24.03 9.41
C ALA A 7 11.86 -23.74 7.91
N LEU A 8 12.96 -23.61 7.18
CA LEU A 8 12.99 -23.33 5.75
C LEU A 8 12.78 -24.62 4.94
N PRO A 9 11.74 -24.74 4.09
CA PRO A 9 11.68 -25.73 3.03
C PRO A 9 11.87 -25.04 1.67
N GLY A 10 12.86 -25.49 0.89
CA GLY A 10 12.98 -25.20 -0.54
C GLY A 10 13.89 -24.03 -0.90
N CYS A 11 14.99 -24.33 -1.60
CA CYS A 11 15.84 -23.35 -2.27
C CYS A 11 15.81 -23.61 -3.78
N SER A 12 15.78 -22.57 -4.61
CA SER A 12 16.09 -22.68 -6.04
C SER A 12 17.10 -21.60 -6.46
N PHE A 13 18.13 -22.00 -7.20
CA PHE A 13 19.21 -21.15 -7.71
C PHE A 13 18.91 -20.79 -9.17
N ASN A 14 18.90 -19.49 -9.54
CA ASN A 14 18.72 -19.06 -10.93
C ASN A 14 20.08 -18.69 -11.55
N ASN A 15 20.51 -19.45 -12.56
CA ASN A 15 21.89 -19.42 -13.08
C ASN A 15 22.16 -18.31 -14.13
N SER A 16 21.25 -17.36 -14.35
CA SER A 16 21.45 -16.32 -15.38
C SER A 16 22.06 -15.00 -14.89
N GLU A 17 22.11 -14.74 -13.58
CA GLU A 17 22.45 -13.39 -13.07
C GLU A 17 23.49 -13.31 -11.95
N ASN A 18 24.08 -14.42 -11.48
CA ASN A 18 25.02 -14.39 -10.34
C ASN A 18 24.45 -13.65 -9.11
N SER A 19 23.13 -13.69 -8.92
CA SER A 19 22.44 -13.13 -7.75
C SER A 19 21.81 -14.28 -6.94
N ILE A 20 21.94 -14.20 -5.62
CA ILE A 20 21.21 -15.06 -4.68
C ILE A 20 19.91 -14.33 -4.37
N THR A 21 18.78 -14.87 -4.81
CA THR A 21 17.46 -14.45 -4.33
C THR A 21 17.12 -15.30 -3.12
N TYR A 22 17.02 -14.66 -1.95
CA TYR A 22 16.56 -15.32 -0.72
C TYR A 22 15.05 -15.56 -0.85
N PRO A 23 14.53 -16.78 -0.60
CA PRO A 23 13.10 -16.94 -0.40
C PRO A 23 12.74 -16.29 0.94
N ASP A 24 11.70 -15.47 0.89
CA ASP A 24 11.29 -14.53 1.93
C ASP A 24 11.37 -15.10 3.35
N PHE A 25 12.19 -14.44 4.17
CA PHE A 25 11.87 -14.25 5.58
C PHE A 25 10.43 -13.73 5.61
N ASP A 26 9.53 -14.33 6.39
CA ASP A 26 8.20 -13.76 6.63
C ASP A 26 8.33 -12.56 7.58
N LEU A 27 9.01 -11.56 7.02
CA LEU A 27 9.35 -10.25 7.53
C LEU A 27 8.09 -9.55 7.99
N TYR A 28 7.06 -9.70 7.17
CA TYR A 28 5.73 -9.20 7.38
C TYR A 28 5.11 -9.73 8.68
N THR A 29 5.07 -11.05 8.89
CA THR A 29 4.56 -11.65 10.15
C THR A 29 5.40 -11.23 11.36
N THR A 30 6.72 -11.14 11.22
CA THR A 30 7.61 -10.77 12.34
C THR A 30 7.38 -9.31 12.75
N LEU A 31 7.33 -8.38 11.79
CA LEU A 31 7.09 -6.96 12.05
C LEU A 31 5.67 -6.70 12.59
N LYS A 32 4.66 -7.47 12.14
CA LYS A 32 3.27 -7.39 12.62
C LYS A 32 3.21 -7.69 14.13
N VAL A 33 3.85 -8.77 14.57
CA VAL A 33 3.94 -9.16 15.99
C VAL A 33 4.67 -8.12 16.85
N LEU A 34 5.72 -7.49 16.32
CA LEU A 34 6.48 -6.45 17.04
C LEU A 34 5.64 -5.19 17.29
N LYS A 35 4.84 -4.79 16.28
CA LYS A 35 4.01 -3.59 16.35
C LYS A 35 2.78 -3.76 17.24
N GLU A 36 2.04 -4.86 17.10
CA GLU A 36 0.85 -5.15 17.94
C GLU A 36 1.16 -5.06 19.44
N LYS A 37 2.42 -5.34 19.79
CA LYS A 37 2.89 -5.35 21.17
C LYS A 37 3.68 -4.09 21.57
N GLY A 38 3.85 -3.12 20.68
CA GLY A 38 4.54 -1.85 20.94
C GLY A 38 6.00 -2.02 21.37
N VAL A 39 6.70 -2.99 20.78
CA VAL A 39 7.95 -3.53 21.32
C VAL A 39 9.17 -3.05 20.55
N SER A 40 10.19 -2.58 21.27
CA SER A 40 11.51 -2.23 20.73
C SER A 40 12.53 -3.34 20.99
N VAL A 41 13.64 -3.36 20.27
CA VAL A 41 14.74 -4.30 20.55
C VAL A 41 15.42 -3.91 21.87
N GLN A 42 15.55 -4.86 22.80
CA GLN A 42 16.15 -4.66 24.12
C GLN A 42 17.54 -5.28 24.24
N GLY A 43 17.83 -6.34 23.48
CA GLY A 43 19.15 -6.97 23.48
C GLY A 43 19.30 -8.06 22.42
N ILE A 44 20.54 -8.37 22.05
CA ILE A 44 20.86 -9.43 21.10
C ILE A 44 21.88 -10.36 21.73
N GLU A 45 21.56 -11.65 21.74
CA GLU A 45 22.48 -12.71 22.16
C GLU A 45 22.83 -13.61 20.98
N SER A 46 24.10 -13.62 20.62
CA SER A 46 24.64 -14.50 19.59
C SER A 46 25.04 -15.84 20.19
N ASP A 47 24.57 -16.94 19.60
CA ASP A 47 25.06 -18.26 19.93
C ASP A 47 26.37 -18.58 19.21
N LYS A 48 27.09 -19.60 19.70
CA LYS A 48 28.41 -20.00 19.19
C LYS A 48 28.40 -20.49 17.73
N ARG A 49 27.23 -20.62 17.10
CA ARG A 49 27.03 -21.06 15.71
C ARG A 49 26.55 -19.94 14.80
N GLY A 50 26.52 -18.69 15.27
CA GLY A 50 26.08 -17.53 14.49
C GLY A 50 24.57 -17.36 14.42
N GLY A 51 23.80 -18.09 15.24
CA GLY A 51 22.38 -17.82 15.43
C GLY A 51 22.19 -16.64 16.36
N ASN A 52 21.39 -15.65 15.97
CA ASN A 52 21.14 -14.46 16.78
C ASN A 52 19.78 -14.58 17.47
N THR A 53 19.72 -14.22 18.75
CA THR A 53 18.52 -14.21 19.56
C THR A 53 18.24 -12.78 19.96
N VAL A 54 17.23 -12.16 19.36
CA VAL A 54 16.83 -10.77 19.62
C VAL A 54 15.75 -10.77 20.67
N THR A 55 16.08 -10.23 21.84
CA THR A 55 15.15 -9.99 22.94
C THR A 55 14.51 -8.63 22.76
N LEU A 56 13.19 -8.60 22.89
CA LEU A 56 12.36 -7.43 22.68
C LEU A 56 11.95 -6.84 24.05
N SER A 57 11.60 -5.56 24.11
CA SER A 57 11.30 -4.80 25.34
C SER A 57 10.11 -5.31 26.15
N ASN A 58 9.30 -6.20 25.58
CA ASN A 58 8.20 -6.89 26.26
C ASN A 58 8.60 -8.30 26.77
N GLY A 59 9.85 -8.72 26.58
CA GLY A 59 10.38 -10.03 26.96
C GLY A 59 10.19 -11.14 25.92
N ASP A 60 9.58 -10.86 24.76
CA ASP A 60 9.53 -11.80 23.64
C ASP A 60 10.92 -11.91 22.97
N VAL A 61 11.15 -13.02 22.27
CA VAL A 61 12.45 -13.36 21.70
C VAL A 61 12.30 -13.84 20.26
N VAL A 62 12.99 -13.21 19.31
CA VAL A 62 13.07 -13.59 17.90
C VAL A 62 14.41 -14.26 17.63
N ARG A 63 14.41 -15.45 17.04
CA ARG A 63 15.66 -16.19 16.79
C ARG A 63 15.94 -16.32 15.30
N PHE A 64 17.04 -15.72 14.88
CA PHE A 64 17.63 -15.87 13.55
C PHE A 64 18.56 -17.07 13.58
N VAL A 65 18.19 -18.15 12.90
CA VAL A 65 19.00 -19.36 12.79
C VAL A 65 19.60 -19.40 11.39
N TYR A 66 20.92 -19.51 11.26
CA TYR A 66 21.52 -19.80 9.97
C TYR A 66 21.13 -21.21 9.51
N ALA A 67 20.77 -21.35 8.24
CA ALA A 67 20.71 -22.64 7.56
C ALA A 67 22.13 -23.20 7.43
N SER A 68 22.62 -23.87 8.47
CA SER A 68 23.96 -24.47 8.49
C SER A 68 23.96 -25.89 9.05
N SER A 69 23.03 -26.72 8.56
CA SER A 69 23.17 -28.18 8.63
C SER A 69 22.51 -28.81 7.41
N CYS A 70 23.31 -29.54 6.62
CA CYS A 70 22.94 -30.48 5.54
C CYS A 70 21.58 -30.26 4.84
N TYR A 71 21.61 -29.95 3.53
CA TYR A 71 20.40 -30.01 2.72
C TYR A 71 20.28 -31.38 2.04
N VAL A 72 19.07 -31.91 2.04
CA VAL A 72 18.70 -33.17 1.38
C VAL A 72 17.90 -32.81 0.14
N SER A 73 18.33 -33.28 -1.03
CA SER A 73 17.61 -33.11 -2.28
C SER A 73 17.26 -34.46 -2.91
N ARG A 74 16.20 -34.50 -3.70
CA ARG A 74 15.73 -35.71 -4.40
C ARG A 74 16.09 -35.56 -5.88
N GLU A 75 16.91 -36.47 -6.40
CA GLU A 75 17.28 -36.45 -7.83
C GLU A 75 16.19 -37.12 -8.68
N ASN A 76 15.59 -38.19 -8.16
CA ASN A 76 14.43 -38.87 -8.75
C ASN A 76 13.73 -39.77 -7.71
N ASP A 77 12.74 -40.55 -8.14
CA ASP A 77 11.89 -41.30 -7.22
C ASP A 77 12.62 -42.31 -6.32
N LEU A 78 13.86 -42.66 -6.64
CA LEU A 78 14.64 -43.72 -6.01
C LEU A 78 16.01 -43.27 -5.46
N LEU A 79 16.37 -41.99 -5.60
CA LEU A 79 17.72 -41.50 -5.26
C LEU A 79 17.67 -40.20 -4.46
N TRP A 80 18.18 -40.27 -3.23
CA TRP A 80 18.31 -39.15 -2.32
C TRP A 80 19.76 -38.67 -2.26
N MET A 81 19.93 -37.35 -2.18
CA MET A 81 21.21 -36.67 -2.18
C MET A 81 21.40 -35.96 -0.85
N VAL A 82 22.54 -36.16 -0.21
CA VAL A 82 22.96 -35.36 0.96
C VAL A 82 24.14 -34.51 0.53
N ASN A 83 23.97 -33.17 0.53
CA ASN A 83 24.95 -32.23 0.00
C ASN A 83 25.43 -32.59 -1.43
N GLY A 84 24.52 -33.10 -2.27
CA GLY A 84 24.83 -33.50 -3.65
C GLY A 84 25.50 -34.86 -3.84
N ASN A 85 25.56 -35.73 -2.82
CA ASN A 85 26.08 -37.10 -2.95
C ASN A 85 24.97 -38.15 -2.83
N PRO A 86 24.89 -39.14 -3.74
CA PRO A 86 23.83 -40.14 -3.75
C PRO A 86 23.96 -41.12 -2.58
N VAL A 87 22.85 -41.35 -1.89
CA VAL A 87 22.73 -42.33 -0.82
C VAL A 87 21.88 -43.49 -1.33
N ALA A 88 22.49 -44.67 -1.49
CA ALA A 88 21.80 -45.86 -1.96
C ALA A 88 21.04 -46.55 -0.81
N GLY A 89 19.76 -46.91 -1.05
CA GLY A 89 19.09 -47.95 -0.27
C GLY A 89 17.75 -47.63 0.40
N ILE A 90 17.05 -46.54 0.06
CA ILE A 90 15.78 -46.21 0.72
C ILE A 90 14.60 -46.52 -0.22
N ALA A 91 14.07 -47.74 -0.12
CA ALA A 91 12.77 -48.08 -0.65
C ALA A 91 11.67 -47.67 0.34
N GLU A 92 10.54 -47.27 -0.22
CA GLU A 92 9.34 -46.69 0.38
C GLU A 92 8.92 -47.20 1.78
N SER A 93 8.57 -46.27 2.67
CA SER A 93 7.26 -46.26 3.32
C SER A 93 6.99 -44.91 3.99
N VAL A 94 5.75 -44.45 3.87
CA VAL A 94 5.25 -43.17 4.34
C VAL A 94 5.31 -43.06 5.86
N GLY A 95 5.87 -41.95 6.36
CA GLY A 95 5.55 -41.42 7.68
C GLY A 95 6.34 -41.98 8.87
N LYS A 96 7.65 -41.72 8.89
CA LYS A 96 8.40 -41.36 10.12
C LYS A 96 9.77 -40.82 9.71
N TYR A 97 10.10 -39.64 10.20
CA TYR A 97 11.39 -39.00 9.95
C TYR A 97 12.50 -39.73 10.72
N PRO A 98 13.71 -39.85 10.16
CA PRO A 98 14.81 -40.49 10.87
C PRO A 98 15.34 -39.60 12.02
N ASP A 99 15.59 -40.19 13.18
CA ASP A 99 16.27 -39.54 14.30
C ASP A 99 17.77 -39.48 14.00
N VAL A 100 18.35 -38.27 14.09
CA VAL A 100 19.78 -38.04 13.83
C VAL A 100 20.46 -37.52 15.10
N GLU A 101 21.50 -38.21 15.55
CA GLU A 101 22.22 -37.90 16.79
C GLU A 101 23.73 -38.07 16.63
N VAL A 102 24.52 -37.52 17.55
CA VAL A 102 25.98 -37.74 17.60
C VAL A 102 26.27 -38.75 18.71
N GLY A 103 26.78 -39.91 18.32
CA GLY A 103 27.04 -41.00 19.25
C GLY A 103 28.37 -40.87 20.00
N LYS A 104 28.55 -41.73 21.01
CA LYS A 104 29.74 -41.76 21.87
C LYS A 104 30.96 -42.23 21.05
N GLY A 105 31.74 -41.27 20.56
CA GLY A 105 32.83 -41.50 19.60
C GLY A 105 32.98 -40.39 18.56
N GLY A 106 32.01 -39.47 18.48
CA GLY A 106 32.08 -38.31 17.59
C GLY A 106 31.78 -38.66 16.14
N ASN A 107 30.90 -39.63 15.90
CA ASN A 107 30.33 -39.94 14.59
C ASN A 107 28.83 -39.62 14.59
N TRP A 108 28.28 -39.37 13.41
CA TRP A 108 26.84 -39.21 13.22
C TRP A 108 26.12 -40.55 13.21
N PHE A 109 24.95 -40.61 13.85
CA PHE A 109 24.07 -41.77 13.94
C PHE A 109 22.72 -41.42 13.32
N VAL A 110 22.14 -42.37 12.59
CA VAL A 110 20.79 -42.24 12.00
C VAL A 110 19.95 -43.43 12.45
N ASN A 111 18.82 -43.17 13.12
CA ASN A 111 18.00 -44.19 13.78
C ASN A 111 18.86 -45.17 14.60
N SER A 112 19.75 -44.60 15.42
CA SER A 112 20.68 -45.33 16.28
C SER A 112 21.72 -46.19 15.55
N SER A 113 21.89 -46.04 14.23
CA SER A 113 22.95 -46.70 13.45
C SER A 113 24.11 -45.75 13.18
N ASP A 114 25.34 -46.13 13.56
CA ASP A 114 26.55 -45.35 13.30
C ASP A 114 26.81 -45.28 11.79
N THR A 115 26.92 -44.07 11.25
CA THR A 115 27.19 -43.84 9.83
C THR A 115 28.66 -44.01 9.45
N GLY A 116 29.56 -44.09 10.43
CA GLY A 116 31.01 -44.12 10.22
C GLY A 116 31.62 -42.77 9.82
N LEU A 117 30.81 -41.71 9.72
CA LEU A 117 31.25 -40.36 9.38
C LEU A 117 31.51 -39.55 10.66
N SER A 118 32.75 -39.09 10.82
CA SER A 118 33.12 -38.29 11.97
C SER A 118 32.47 -36.91 11.95
N SER A 119 31.90 -36.51 13.08
CA SER A 119 31.49 -35.13 13.37
C SER A 119 32.68 -34.20 13.59
N HIS A 120 33.92 -34.70 13.67
CA HIS A 120 35.12 -33.89 13.88
C HIS A 120 35.56 -33.17 12.60
N ILE A 121 35.27 -31.88 12.58
CA ILE A 121 35.91 -30.88 11.72
C ILE A 121 37.34 -30.67 12.22
N MET A 122 38.35 -30.75 11.34
CA MET A 122 39.70 -30.26 11.63
C MET A 122 40.23 -29.35 10.52
N GLY A 123 40.73 -28.19 10.92
CA GLY A 123 41.73 -27.40 10.18
C GLY A 123 41.18 -26.25 9.32
N GLY A 124 40.98 -25.08 9.94
CA GLY A 124 40.87 -23.79 9.25
C GLY A 124 39.47 -23.31 8.86
N ASN A 125 38.47 -24.20 8.83
CA ASN A 125 37.08 -23.88 8.49
C ASN A 125 36.32 -23.21 9.64
N ARG A 126 36.71 -21.99 10.02
CA ARG A 126 35.73 -21.05 10.55
C ARG A 126 35.12 -20.32 9.36
N LEU A 127 33.91 -20.69 8.98
CA LEU A 127 32.99 -19.68 8.46
C LEU A 127 32.96 -18.60 9.54
N LEU A 128 33.43 -17.40 9.22
CA LEU A 128 33.26 -16.26 10.11
C LEU A 128 31.76 -16.12 10.31
N ALA A 129 31.28 -16.37 11.52
CA ALA A 129 29.92 -16.02 11.87
C ALA A 129 29.82 -14.51 11.67
N ILE A 130 28.98 -14.11 10.71
CA ILE A 130 28.59 -12.72 10.53
C ILE A 130 27.66 -12.43 11.71
N GLU A 131 28.21 -11.94 12.82
CA GLU A 131 27.52 -11.65 14.07
C GLU A 131 26.90 -10.26 14.00
N VAL A 132 25.68 -10.05 14.50
CA VAL A 132 25.15 -8.69 14.63
C VAL A 132 25.95 -7.96 15.71
N GLN A 133 26.63 -6.87 15.34
CA GLN A 133 27.42 -6.03 16.24
C GLN A 133 26.68 -4.79 16.74
N GLY A 134 25.65 -4.37 16.03
CA GLY A 134 24.87 -3.19 16.38
C GLY A 134 23.46 -3.26 15.83
N THR A 135 22.54 -2.63 16.56
CA THR A 135 21.21 -2.31 16.06
C THR A 135 20.97 -0.83 16.17
N GLU A 136 20.48 -0.25 15.08
CA GLU A 136 19.90 1.08 15.06
C GLU A 136 18.39 0.95 14.88
N THR A 137 17.64 1.77 15.57
CA THR A 137 16.17 1.83 15.46
C THR A 137 15.79 3.23 15.07
N ASP A 138 15.17 3.34 13.91
CA ASP A 138 14.57 4.53 13.34
C ASP A 138 13.05 4.31 13.23
N PRO A 139 12.22 5.36 13.24
CA PRO A 139 10.79 5.23 12.96
C PRO A 139 10.44 4.46 11.69
N ASP A 140 11.32 4.51 10.67
CA ASP A 140 11.10 3.92 9.35
C ASP A 140 11.85 2.60 9.13
N TYR A 141 12.85 2.27 9.96
CA TYR A 141 13.60 1.02 9.82
C TYR A 141 14.30 0.54 11.11
N VAL A 142 14.61 -0.75 11.14
CA VAL A 142 15.56 -1.38 12.06
C VAL A 142 16.78 -1.80 11.26
N ALA A 143 17.95 -1.24 11.56
CA ALA A 143 19.20 -1.62 10.94
C ALA A 143 19.97 -2.61 11.81
N PHE A 144 20.54 -3.63 11.19
CA PHE A 144 21.45 -4.60 11.79
C PHE A 144 22.82 -4.44 11.13
N THR A 145 23.82 -4.02 11.90
CA THR A 145 25.22 -4.03 11.45
C THR A 145 25.84 -5.35 11.83
N PHE A 146 26.50 -6.02 10.88
CA PHE A 146 27.17 -7.27 11.12
C PHE A 146 28.69 -7.14 11.29
N SER A 147 29.33 -8.17 11.83
CA SER A 147 30.76 -8.19 12.20
C SER A 147 31.73 -8.13 11.04
N ASP A 148 31.25 -8.35 9.82
CA ASP A 148 32.00 -8.16 8.58
C ASP A 148 31.83 -6.75 7.99
N GLY A 149 31.05 -5.89 8.64
CA GLY A 149 30.75 -4.53 8.22
C GLY A 149 29.55 -4.41 7.26
N SER A 150 28.88 -5.50 6.92
CA SER A 150 27.62 -5.45 6.15
C SER A 150 26.45 -4.94 7.01
N GLU A 151 25.40 -4.42 6.37
CA GLU A 151 24.22 -3.89 7.04
C GLU A 151 22.94 -4.45 6.41
N LEU A 152 21.96 -4.82 7.25
CA LEU A 152 20.61 -5.18 6.85
C LEU A 152 19.63 -4.18 7.48
N GLN A 153 18.95 -3.38 6.66
CA GLN A 153 17.87 -2.52 7.09
C GLN A 153 16.52 -3.19 6.81
N LEU A 154 15.68 -3.29 7.83
CA LEU A 154 14.31 -3.78 7.74
C LEU A 154 13.36 -2.62 7.97
N ALA A 155 12.48 -2.31 7.02
CA ALA A 155 11.46 -1.30 7.24
C ALA A 155 10.59 -1.67 8.46
N THR A 156 10.27 -0.72 9.32
CA THR A 156 9.26 -0.91 10.37
C THR A 156 7.89 -0.87 9.72
N LEU A 157 7.00 -1.83 10.04
CA LEU A 157 5.60 -1.74 9.60
C LEU A 157 4.95 -0.51 10.24
N ARG A 158 4.92 0.59 9.50
CA ARG A 158 4.18 1.77 9.90
C ARG A 158 2.77 1.71 9.36
N THR A 159 1.86 2.35 10.09
CA THR A 159 0.47 2.47 9.67
C THR A 159 0.45 3.25 8.37
N ALA A 160 -0.25 2.74 7.36
CA ALA A 160 -0.31 3.44 6.08
C ALA A 160 -1.00 4.79 6.26
N VAL A 161 -0.42 5.81 5.64
CA VAL A 161 -0.94 7.16 5.56
C VAL A 161 -1.62 7.33 4.20
N ILE A 162 -2.92 7.60 4.24
CA ILE A 162 -3.76 7.76 3.06
C ILE A 162 -4.26 9.20 3.01
N VAL A 163 -4.20 9.82 1.83
CA VAL A 163 -4.88 11.08 1.55
C VAL A 163 -5.99 10.83 0.53
N CYS A 164 -7.20 11.25 0.87
CA CYS A 164 -8.37 11.17 0.00
C CYS A 164 -8.63 12.53 -0.63
N PHE A 165 -8.31 12.67 -1.91
CA PHE A 165 -8.67 13.81 -2.73
C PHE A 165 -10.03 13.57 -3.38
N GLY A 166 -10.88 14.59 -3.42
CA GLY A 166 -12.15 14.49 -4.13
C GLY A 166 -12.94 15.78 -4.14
N ASP A 167 -14.17 15.68 -4.60
CA ASP A 167 -15.10 16.81 -4.63
C ASP A 167 -15.99 16.86 -3.37
N SER A 168 -17.24 17.30 -3.50
CA SER A 168 -18.18 17.40 -2.38
C SER A 168 -18.58 16.05 -1.80
N VAL A 169 -18.42 14.94 -2.54
CA VAL A 169 -18.59 13.59 -2.01
C VAL A 169 -17.54 13.29 -0.94
N THR A 170 -16.32 13.79 -1.13
CA THR A 170 -15.23 13.66 -0.17
C THR A 170 -15.30 14.74 0.90
N GLU A 171 -15.51 16.01 0.53
CA GLU A 171 -15.55 17.13 1.48
C GLU A 171 -16.58 16.91 2.60
N PHE A 172 -17.81 16.57 2.22
CA PHE A 172 -18.91 16.36 3.17
C PHE A 172 -19.02 14.90 3.63
N GLY A 173 -18.20 14.01 3.06
CA GLY A 173 -18.20 12.60 3.38
C GLY A 173 -17.29 12.28 4.57
N THR A 174 -17.77 11.39 5.43
CA THR A 174 -16.98 10.82 6.52
C THR A 174 -16.20 9.56 6.10
N TYR A 175 -16.35 9.13 4.84
CA TYR A 175 -15.75 7.89 4.35
C TYR A 175 -14.21 7.84 4.51
N PRO A 176 -13.42 8.93 4.38
CA PRO A 176 -11.98 8.83 4.60
C PRO A 176 -11.65 8.40 6.03
N GLN A 177 -12.26 9.06 7.02
CA GLN A 177 -12.05 8.74 8.44
C GLN A 177 -12.59 7.36 8.80
N GLU A 178 -13.77 6.99 8.30
CA GLU A 178 -14.36 5.68 8.52
C GLU A 178 -13.55 4.56 7.85
N MET A 179 -12.98 4.81 6.68
CA MET A 179 -12.07 3.88 6.00
C MET A 179 -10.80 3.69 6.84
N GLY A 180 -10.21 4.78 7.34
CA GLY A 180 -9.06 4.72 8.23
C GLY A 180 -9.34 3.88 9.48
N ALA A 181 -10.49 4.10 10.11
CA ALA A 181 -10.92 3.32 11.27
C ALA A 181 -11.18 1.84 10.93
N TYR A 182 -11.77 1.56 9.76
CA TYR A 182 -12.07 0.20 9.30
C TYR A 182 -10.81 -0.60 8.97
N THR A 183 -9.85 0.01 8.27
CA THR A 183 -8.64 -0.68 7.83
C THR A 183 -7.47 -0.55 8.80
N GLY A 184 -7.57 0.25 9.87
CA GLY A 184 -6.43 0.55 10.75
C GLY A 184 -5.42 1.56 10.19
N THR A 185 -5.78 2.29 9.12
CA THR A 185 -4.91 3.28 8.45
C THR A 185 -5.13 4.69 9.00
N THR A 186 -4.19 5.59 8.77
CA THR A 186 -4.40 7.02 9.00
C THR A 186 -4.86 7.67 7.70
N ALA A 187 -6.12 8.10 7.65
CA ALA A 187 -6.73 8.65 6.44
C ALA A 187 -7.12 10.13 6.60
N TYR A 188 -6.64 10.96 5.68
CA TYR A 188 -6.89 12.39 5.63
C TYR A 188 -7.92 12.75 4.56
N ASN A 189 -8.85 13.63 4.90
CA ASN A 189 -9.86 14.14 3.98
C ASN A 189 -9.38 15.47 3.37
N VAL A 190 -9.18 15.47 2.05
CA VAL A 190 -8.80 16.64 1.24
C VAL A 190 -9.79 16.79 0.08
N GLY A 191 -11.08 16.78 0.41
CA GLY A 191 -12.17 17.00 -0.54
C GLY A 191 -12.50 18.48 -0.69
N PHE A 192 -12.48 19.02 -1.91
CA PHE A 192 -12.87 20.41 -2.17
C PHE A 192 -14.22 20.44 -2.90
N GLY A 193 -15.26 20.93 -2.23
CA GLY A 193 -16.63 20.96 -2.73
C GLY A 193 -16.74 21.60 -4.10
N GLY A 194 -17.52 20.98 -4.99
CA GLY A 194 -17.78 21.54 -6.31
C GLY A 194 -16.54 21.65 -7.23
N CYS A 195 -15.37 21.14 -6.83
CA CYS A 195 -14.15 21.12 -7.64
C CYS A 195 -14.10 19.91 -8.58
N ARG A 196 -13.13 19.91 -9.50
CA ARG A 196 -13.04 18.99 -10.64
C ARG A 196 -11.71 18.27 -10.66
N MET A 197 -11.63 17.18 -11.43
CA MET A 197 -10.33 16.65 -11.84
C MET A 197 -9.63 17.64 -12.78
N GLY A 198 -10.36 18.10 -13.81
CA GLY A 198 -9.88 19.01 -14.84
C GLY A 198 -10.02 20.51 -14.53
N HIS A 199 -9.57 21.32 -15.48
CA HIS A 199 -9.51 22.78 -15.40
C HIS A 199 -10.92 23.37 -15.26
N ASP A 200 -11.14 24.12 -14.17
CA ASP A 200 -12.39 24.82 -13.95
C ASP A 200 -12.43 26.11 -14.78
N GLN A 201 -13.31 26.14 -15.78
CA GLN A 201 -13.44 27.25 -16.72
C GLN A 201 -14.49 28.28 -16.29
N ARG A 202 -15.12 28.13 -15.12
CA ARG A 202 -16.16 29.05 -14.66
C ARG A 202 -15.53 30.39 -14.30
N ALA A 203 -15.73 31.40 -15.14
CA ALA A 203 -15.20 32.74 -14.91
C ALA A 203 -15.59 33.32 -13.53
N ALA A 204 -16.83 33.08 -13.06
CA ALA A 204 -17.31 33.52 -11.75
C ALA A 204 -16.65 32.80 -10.55
N TYR A 205 -16.00 31.66 -10.80
CA TYR A 205 -15.37 30.80 -9.81
C TYR A 205 -13.94 30.44 -10.24
N SER A 206 -13.22 31.36 -10.89
CA SER A 206 -11.89 31.07 -11.46
C SER A 206 -10.87 30.60 -10.43
N TYR A 207 -11.10 30.90 -9.15
CA TYR A 207 -10.30 30.42 -8.03
C TYR A 207 -10.47 28.91 -7.74
N TYR A 208 -11.60 28.30 -8.12
CA TYR A 208 -11.82 26.84 -7.97
C TYR A 208 -10.84 26.00 -8.80
N ASP A 209 -10.27 26.56 -9.87
CA ASP A 209 -9.25 25.86 -10.62
C ASP A 209 -8.04 25.51 -9.75
N GLN A 210 -7.63 26.39 -8.82
CA GLN A 210 -6.51 26.09 -7.92
C GLN A 210 -6.82 24.95 -6.94
N MET A 211 -8.10 24.64 -6.72
CA MET A 211 -8.58 23.53 -5.89
C MET A 211 -8.92 22.27 -6.73
N SER A 212 -8.73 22.30 -8.05
CA SER A 212 -8.92 21.13 -8.92
C SER A 212 -7.72 20.18 -8.81
N MET A 213 -7.94 18.88 -8.99
CA MET A 213 -6.97 17.84 -8.66
C MET A 213 -5.59 18.07 -9.29
N TYR A 214 -5.54 18.40 -10.58
CA TYR A 214 -4.26 18.64 -11.27
C TYR A 214 -3.48 19.83 -10.68
N LYS A 215 -4.16 20.84 -10.14
CA LYS A 215 -3.54 21.99 -9.46
C LYS A 215 -3.14 21.66 -8.03
N LEU A 216 -3.93 20.89 -7.29
CA LEU A 216 -3.51 20.35 -5.98
C LEU A 216 -2.23 19.52 -6.10
N ALA A 217 -2.15 18.64 -7.12
CA ALA A 217 -0.93 17.89 -7.40
C ALA A 217 0.25 18.81 -7.77
N TYR A 218 0.01 19.92 -8.48
CA TYR A 218 1.04 20.91 -8.78
C TYR A 218 1.54 21.64 -7.52
N THR A 219 0.63 22.01 -6.61
CA THR A 219 0.96 22.59 -5.31
C THR A 219 1.85 21.66 -4.51
N LEU A 220 1.52 20.37 -4.43
CA LEU A 220 2.35 19.37 -3.76
C LEU A 220 3.73 19.19 -4.42
N MET A 221 3.77 19.07 -5.75
CA MET A 221 5.01 18.94 -6.51
C MET A 221 5.97 20.13 -6.29
N THR A 222 5.44 21.33 -6.13
CA THR A 222 6.24 22.54 -5.96
C THR A 222 6.48 22.92 -4.50
N GLY A 223 5.71 22.37 -3.57
CA GLY A 223 5.65 22.82 -2.18
C GLY A 223 5.09 24.25 -2.01
N ASN A 224 4.60 24.88 -3.08
CA ASN A 224 4.11 26.26 -3.04
C ASN A 224 2.57 26.29 -2.94
N PHE A 225 2.09 26.74 -1.77
CA PHE A 225 0.67 26.84 -1.44
C PHE A 225 0.07 28.23 -1.70
N ASP A 226 0.83 29.23 -2.15
CA ASP A 226 0.38 30.63 -2.26
C ASP A 226 -0.88 30.76 -3.12
N ALA A 227 -0.90 30.12 -4.28
CA ALA A 227 -2.03 30.18 -5.21
C ALA A 227 -3.28 29.48 -4.64
N LEU A 228 -3.10 28.36 -3.93
CA LEU A 228 -4.17 27.65 -3.28
C LEU A 228 -4.73 28.46 -2.09
N GLU A 229 -3.86 29.04 -1.27
CA GLU A 229 -4.25 29.89 -0.13
C GLU A 229 -5.03 31.13 -0.59
N GLN A 230 -4.57 31.80 -1.65
CA GLN A 230 -5.30 32.93 -2.24
C GLN A 230 -6.67 32.51 -2.77
N ALA A 231 -6.76 31.34 -3.41
CA ALA A 231 -8.01 30.81 -3.93
C ALA A 231 -9.01 30.47 -2.80
N VAL A 232 -8.55 29.80 -1.75
CA VAL A 232 -9.34 29.46 -0.55
C VAL A 232 -9.81 30.73 0.16
N ALA A 233 -8.92 31.71 0.33
CA ALA A 233 -9.27 33.00 0.92
C ALA A 233 -10.28 33.78 0.07
N GLN A 234 -10.23 33.64 -1.26
CA GLN A 234 -11.21 34.26 -2.15
C GLN A 234 -12.57 33.55 -2.10
N ALA A 235 -12.60 32.21 -2.08
CA ALA A 235 -13.82 31.42 -1.97
C ALA A 235 -14.60 31.73 -0.67
N LYS A 236 -13.88 31.84 0.44
CA LYS A 236 -14.43 32.14 1.77
C LYS A 236 -15.15 33.49 1.85
N LYS A 237 -14.79 34.46 1.00
CA LYS A 237 -15.43 35.78 1.01
C LYS A 237 -16.91 35.70 0.64
N PRO A 238 -17.74 36.64 1.11
CA PRO A 238 -19.11 36.79 0.62
C PRO A 238 -19.16 37.11 -0.88
N THR A 239 -20.28 36.79 -1.52
CA THR A 239 -20.51 37.08 -2.96
C THR A 239 -20.36 38.56 -3.30
N ALA A 240 -20.73 39.47 -2.39
CA ALA A 240 -20.53 40.91 -2.57
C ALA A 240 -19.04 41.32 -2.71
N GLN A 241 -18.11 40.44 -2.35
CA GLN A 241 -16.66 40.63 -2.44
C GLN A 241 -16.01 39.67 -3.46
N GLY A 242 -16.81 39.08 -4.34
CA GLY A 242 -16.37 38.17 -5.40
C GLY A 242 -16.09 36.73 -4.94
N GLY A 243 -16.43 36.37 -3.70
CA GLY A 243 -16.35 34.98 -3.22
C GLY A 243 -17.69 34.26 -3.30
N ASN A 244 -17.85 33.16 -2.57
CA ASN A 244 -19.09 32.39 -2.53
C ASN A 244 -19.43 31.80 -1.14
N ASN A 245 -18.81 32.32 -0.09
CA ASN A 245 -18.91 31.83 1.29
C ASN A 245 -18.51 30.35 1.44
N ASP A 246 -17.61 29.88 0.57
CA ASP A 246 -17.13 28.51 0.60
C ASP A 246 -15.79 28.44 1.33
N ASP A 247 -15.82 28.01 2.59
CA ASP A 247 -14.66 28.02 3.48
C ASP A 247 -13.89 26.69 3.42
N ASN A 248 -12.95 26.62 2.49
CA ASN A 248 -12.08 25.45 2.29
C ASN A 248 -10.77 25.51 3.13
N THR A 249 -10.74 26.31 4.21
CA THR A 249 -9.53 26.51 5.01
C THR A 249 -9.03 25.21 5.63
N SER A 250 -9.92 24.38 6.18
CA SER A 250 -9.50 23.14 6.86
C SER A 250 -8.89 22.12 5.91
N GLN A 251 -9.38 22.03 4.68
CA GLN A 251 -8.89 21.11 3.66
C GLN A 251 -7.51 21.52 3.16
N MET A 252 -7.31 22.82 2.94
CA MET A 252 -5.99 23.35 2.61
C MET A 252 -4.99 23.15 3.75
N GLU A 253 -5.35 23.46 4.99
CA GLU A 253 -4.45 23.27 6.14
C GLU A 253 -4.15 21.78 6.38
N THR A 254 -5.13 20.90 6.17
CA THR A 254 -4.89 19.45 6.20
C THR A 254 -3.87 19.06 5.15
N LEU A 255 -4.04 19.48 3.88
CA LEU A 255 -3.12 19.18 2.79
C LEU A 255 -1.71 19.75 3.05
N ARG A 256 -1.62 20.97 3.58
CA ARG A 256 -0.37 21.66 3.92
C ARG A 256 0.37 20.97 5.07
N GLY A 257 -0.37 20.44 6.03
CA GLY A 257 0.18 19.74 7.19
C GLY A 257 0.63 18.31 6.92
N LEU A 258 0.37 17.76 5.73
CA LEU A 258 0.86 16.43 5.36
C LEU A 258 2.38 16.44 5.15
N ASP A 259 3.04 15.44 5.73
CA ASP A 259 4.36 15.02 5.29
C ASP A 259 4.21 14.21 3.98
N PHE A 260 3.95 14.93 2.89
CA PHE A 260 3.56 14.33 1.62
C PHE A 260 4.56 13.30 1.06
N PRO A 261 5.89 13.48 1.19
CA PRO A 261 6.88 12.45 0.83
C PRO A 261 6.69 11.11 1.55
N ASN A 262 6.05 11.09 2.72
CA ASN A 262 5.79 9.89 3.53
C ASN A 262 4.31 9.44 3.46
N VAL A 263 3.50 10.02 2.58
CA VAL A 263 2.15 9.51 2.28
C VAL A 263 2.26 8.26 1.41
N ASP A 264 1.59 7.18 1.82
CA ASP A 264 1.64 5.90 1.11
C ASP A 264 0.69 5.86 -0.08
N ILE A 265 -0.53 6.39 0.10
CA ILE A 265 -1.61 6.24 -0.88
C ILE A 265 -2.35 7.57 -1.09
N ALA A 266 -2.46 7.99 -2.34
CA ALA A 266 -3.41 9.00 -2.78
C ALA A 266 -4.64 8.32 -3.40
N VAL A 267 -5.78 8.40 -2.72
CA VAL A 267 -7.09 8.02 -3.26
C VAL A 267 -7.70 9.24 -3.95
N ILE A 268 -8.01 9.14 -5.24
CA ILE A 268 -8.53 10.24 -6.06
C ILE A 268 -9.96 9.92 -6.51
N PHE A 269 -10.93 10.64 -5.97
CA PHE A 269 -12.36 10.43 -6.17
C PHE A 269 -13.03 11.69 -6.76
N TYR A 270 -12.85 11.89 -8.06
CA TYR A 270 -13.41 12.99 -8.85
C TYR A 270 -14.18 12.48 -10.07
N GLY A 271 -14.81 13.37 -10.83
CA GLY A 271 -15.53 13.08 -12.09
C GLY A 271 -16.98 13.53 -12.06
N THR A 272 -17.58 13.67 -10.86
CA THR A 272 -18.97 14.14 -10.69
C THR A 272 -19.17 15.54 -11.27
N ASN A 273 -18.25 16.46 -10.94
CA ASN A 273 -18.29 17.84 -11.39
C ASN A 273 -17.75 18.04 -12.80
N ASP A 274 -16.85 17.17 -13.26
CA ASP A 274 -16.36 17.12 -14.64
C ASP A 274 -17.53 16.78 -15.58
N PHE A 275 -18.29 15.72 -15.29
CA PHE A 275 -19.50 15.39 -16.04
C PHE A 275 -20.54 16.52 -16.03
N SER A 276 -20.82 17.12 -14.87
CA SER A 276 -21.88 18.13 -14.76
C SER A 276 -21.48 19.53 -15.24
N SER A 277 -20.21 19.73 -15.62
CA SER A 277 -19.66 21.01 -16.08
C SER A 277 -20.20 21.45 -17.45
N ASN A 278 -20.49 20.49 -18.33
CA ASN A 278 -20.77 20.69 -19.76
C ASN A 278 -19.61 21.30 -20.57
N TYR A 279 -18.37 21.29 -20.06
CA TYR A 279 -17.21 21.84 -20.79
C TYR A 279 -15.91 21.06 -20.59
N ILE A 280 -15.83 20.13 -19.63
CA ILE A 280 -14.70 19.19 -19.52
C ILE A 280 -15.04 17.97 -20.36
N ASP A 281 -14.33 17.80 -21.47
CA ASP A 281 -14.46 16.63 -22.35
C ASP A 281 -13.72 15.41 -21.75
N LEU A 282 -13.99 14.22 -22.29
CA LEU A 282 -13.30 12.98 -21.93
C LEU A 282 -11.79 13.07 -22.26
N GLY A 283 -11.49 13.64 -23.43
CA GLY A 283 -10.12 13.77 -23.95
C GLY A 283 -9.56 12.48 -24.58
N ALA A 284 -8.42 12.63 -25.26
CA ALA A 284 -7.72 11.50 -25.87
C ALA A 284 -6.86 10.74 -24.85
N ALA A 285 -6.66 9.45 -25.08
CA ALA A 285 -5.79 8.62 -24.26
C ALA A 285 -4.36 9.19 -24.19
N GLY A 286 -3.79 9.26 -22.98
CA GLY A 286 -2.45 9.83 -22.78
C GLY A 286 -2.34 11.34 -22.99
N SER A 287 -3.47 12.05 -23.16
CA SER A 287 -3.49 13.51 -23.25
C SER A 287 -2.87 14.14 -22.01
N ARG A 288 -2.42 15.39 -22.14
CA ARG A 288 -1.96 16.24 -21.04
C ARG A 288 -2.68 17.58 -21.04
N ASP A 289 -3.83 17.64 -21.70
CA ASP A 289 -4.70 18.80 -21.73
C ASP A 289 -5.58 18.82 -20.47
N SER A 290 -5.28 19.74 -19.55
CA SER A 290 -6.03 19.89 -18.31
C SER A 290 -7.50 20.23 -18.52
N SER A 291 -7.92 20.68 -19.71
CA SER A 291 -9.33 20.93 -20.03
C SER A 291 -10.15 19.64 -20.25
N THR A 292 -9.50 18.48 -20.26
CA THR A 292 -10.11 17.16 -20.38
C THR A 292 -9.88 16.31 -19.14
N ILE A 293 -10.77 15.37 -18.83
CA ILE A 293 -10.62 14.54 -17.62
C ILE A 293 -9.36 13.65 -17.71
N LYS A 294 -9.13 12.97 -18.84
CA LYS A 294 -7.94 12.13 -19.04
C LYS A 294 -6.64 12.95 -19.00
N GLY A 295 -6.65 14.13 -19.61
CA GLY A 295 -5.48 15.00 -19.60
C GLY A 295 -5.13 15.54 -18.20
N ALA A 296 -6.15 15.88 -17.41
CA ALA A 296 -5.97 16.30 -16.03
C ALA A 296 -5.52 15.14 -15.11
N MET A 297 -6.02 13.93 -15.32
CA MET A 297 -5.53 12.72 -14.63
C MET A 297 -4.04 12.51 -14.87
N ASN A 298 -3.59 12.52 -16.13
CA ASN A 298 -2.17 12.33 -16.46
C ASN A 298 -1.26 13.40 -15.86
N LEU A 299 -1.70 14.66 -15.85
CA LEU A 299 -0.97 15.73 -15.16
C LEU A 299 -0.93 15.50 -13.65
N SER A 300 -2.02 15.03 -13.04
CA SER A 300 -2.08 14.74 -11.61
C SER A 300 -1.11 13.61 -11.25
N ILE A 301 -1.14 12.50 -12.00
CA ILE A 301 -0.26 11.34 -11.79
C ILE A 301 1.21 11.76 -11.82
N GLU A 302 1.64 12.45 -12.89
CA GLU A 302 3.02 12.90 -13.02
C GLU A 302 3.45 13.79 -11.87
N ARG A 303 2.60 14.75 -11.47
CA ARG A 303 2.93 15.73 -10.43
C ARG A 303 2.98 15.09 -9.05
N LEU A 304 2.05 14.20 -8.72
CA LEU A 304 2.08 13.43 -7.47
C LEU A 304 3.33 12.55 -7.40
N LYS A 305 3.68 11.83 -8.49
CA LYS A 305 4.90 11.03 -8.56
C LYS A 305 6.19 11.85 -8.48
N LYS A 306 6.17 13.12 -8.90
CA LYS A 306 7.30 14.04 -8.69
C LYS A 306 7.39 14.54 -7.25
N ALA A 307 6.25 14.75 -6.59
CA ALA A 307 6.19 15.19 -5.19
C ALA A 307 6.59 14.05 -4.22
N ASN A 308 6.17 12.83 -4.54
CA ASN A 308 6.50 11.62 -3.81
C ASN A 308 6.64 10.45 -4.82
N PRO A 309 7.87 10.00 -5.15
CA PRO A 309 8.10 8.91 -6.09
C PRO A 309 7.50 7.56 -5.66
N ALA A 310 7.41 7.31 -4.36
CA ALA A 310 6.93 6.06 -3.77
C ALA A 310 5.39 5.99 -3.64
N ILE A 311 4.68 7.11 -3.81
CA ILE A 311 3.22 7.16 -3.58
C ILE A 311 2.47 6.19 -4.48
N ASN A 312 1.56 5.40 -3.91
CA ASN A 312 0.58 4.64 -4.66
C ASN A 312 -0.62 5.54 -5.01
N ILE A 313 -1.07 5.51 -6.25
CA ILE A 313 -2.20 6.34 -6.72
C ILE A 313 -3.34 5.41 -7.06
N VAL A 314 -4.50 5.65 -6.45
CA VAL A 314 -5.72 4.87 -6.64
C VAL A 314 -6.81 5.79 -7.14
N PHE A 315 -7.45 5.43 -8.24
CA PHE A 315 -8.64 6.14 -8.71
C PHE A 315 -9.92 5.47 -8.23
N VAL A 316 -10.91 6.29 -7.88
CA VAL A 316 -12.27 5.84 -7.56
C VAL A 316 -13.23 6.58 -8.49
N THR A 317 -13.98 5.84 -9.31
CA THR A 317 -14.94 6.47 -10.23
C THR A 317 -16.12 7.06 -9.45
N PRO A 318 -16.86 8.03 -10.02
CA PRO A 318 -18.19 8.40 -9.51
C PRO A 318 -19.09 7.18 -9.25
N THR A 319 -19.94 7.26 -8.23
CA THR A 319 -21.02 6.29 -8.02
C THR A 319 -22.15 6.53 -9.01
N TYR A 320 -23.02 5.53 -9.19
CA TYR A 320 -24.33 5.77 -9.82
C TYR A 320 -25.06 6.87 -9.03
N ARG A 321 -25.61 7.85 -9.76
CA ARG A 321 -26.23 9.03 -9.19
C ARG A 321 -27.25 9.68 -10.11
N PHE A 322 -28.09 10.52 -9.52
CA PHE A 322 -28.91 11.49 -10.23
C PHE A 322 -28.19 12.84 -10.27
N TRP A 323 -28.74 13.81 -10.99
CA TRP A 323 -28.25 15.18 -11.07
C TRP A 323 -29.39 16.19 -11.16
N LYS A 324 -29.05 17.49 -11.17
CA LYS A 324 -30.02 18.60 -11.07
C LYS A 324 -30.95 18.48 -9.85
N GLY A 325 -30.35 18.23 -8.68
CA GLY A 325 -31.07 18.10 -7.41
C GLY A 325 -31.93 16.83 -7.34
N GLY A 326 -31.40 15.71 -7.83
CA GLY A 326 -32.05 14.41 -7.75
C GLY A 326 -33.15 14.16 -8.79
N THR A 327 -33.28 15.02 -9.81
CA THR A 327 -34.42 14.97 -10.75
C THR A 327 -34.11 14.26 -12.06
N LEU A 328 -32.84 14.25 -12.49
CA LEU A 328 -32.43 13.60 -13.73
C LEU A 328 -31.53 12.41 -13.41
N ASP A 329 -31.82 11.26 -13.98
CA ASP A 329 -30.93 10.10 -13.93
C ASP A 329 -29.73 10.33 -14.86
N ALA A 330 -28.51 10.12 -14.37
CA ALA A 330 -27.28 10.31 -15.16
C ALA A 330 -27.07 9.24 -16.25
N ASP A 331 -27.81 8.13 -16.26
CA ASP A 331 -27.81 7.13 -17.34
C ASP A 331 -28.68 7.50 -18.53
N THR A 332 -29.75 8.27 -18.30
CA THR A 332 -30.72 8.60 -19.36
C THR A 332 -30.64 10.04 -19.81
N ASN A 333 -29.86 10.86 -19.10
CA ASN A 333 -29.73 12.29 -19.38
C ASN A 333 -28.24 12.64 -19.54
N PRO A 334 -27.77 12.84 -20.78
CA PRO A 334 -26.39 13.25 -21.01
C PRO A 334 -26.16 14.70 -20.58
N ASN A 335 -24.89 15.06 -20.41
CA ASN A 335 -24.48 16.44 -20.21
C ASN A 335 -24.55 17.25 -21.52
N GLY A 336 -24.19 18.52 -21.45
CA GLY A 336 -24.22 19.44 -22.60
C GLY A 336 -23.23 19.11 -23.72
N LEU A 337 -22.31 18.16 -23.51
CA LEU A 337 -21.40 17.63 -24.52
C LEU A 337 -21.92 16.34 -25.17
N GLY A 338 -23.05 15.80 -24.69
CA GLY A 338 -23.63 14.54 -25.17
C GLY A 338 -23.11 13.29 -24.46
N HIS A 339 -22.30 13.45 -23.41
CA HIS A 339 -21.76 12.34 -22.63
C HIS A 339 -22.63 12.01 -21.42
N TYR A 340 -22.69 10.73 -21.07
CA TYR A 340 -23.28 10.23 -19.84
C TYR A 340 -22.24 10.16 -18.72
N LEU A 341 -22.67 10.04 -17.46
CA LEU A 341 -21.72 9.94 -16.35
C LEU A 341 -20.83 8.70 -16.47
N VAL A 342 -21.40 7.61 -16.98
CA VAL A 342 -20.67 6.37 -17.21
C VAL A 342 -19.51 6.56 -18.19
N ASP A 343 -19.63 7.44 -19.19
CA ASP A 343 -18.53 7.74 -20.13
C ASP A 343 -17.32 8.36 -19.40
N TYR A 344 -17.56 9.17 -18.35
CA TYR A 344 -16.49 9.70 -17.51
C TYR A 344 -15.90 8.62 -16.59
N CYS A 345 -16.71 7.69 -16.09
CA CYS A 345 -16.23 6.57 -15.29
C CYS A 345 -15.32 5.65 -16.12
N ASP A 346 -15.76 5.30 -17.32
CA ASP A 346 -15.00 4.51 -18.29
C ASP A 346 -13.71 5.23 -18.70
N ALA A 347 -13.75 6.54 -18.91
CA ALA A 347 -12.56 7.34 -19.20
C ALA A 347 -11.53 7.35 -18.05
N ILE A 348 -11.99 7.39 -16.80
CA ILE A 348 -11.14 7.28 -15.62
C ILE A 348 -10.51 5.89 -15.55
N GLN A 349 -11.30 4.83 -15.72
CA GLN A 349 -10.82 3.45 -15.72
C GLN A 349 -9.76 3.22 -16.81
N GLU A 350 -10.06 3.58 -18.06
CA GLU A 350 -9.17 3.41 -19.21
C GLU A 350 -7.83 4.12 -19.00
N GLU A 351 -7.84 5.35 -18.48
CA GLU A 351 -6.61 6.11 -18.28
C GLU A 351 -5.83 5.64 -17.05
N ALA A 352 -6.50 5.15 -16.01
CA ALA A 352 -5.84 4.51 -14.87
C ALA A 352 -5.10 3.23 -15.32
N GLU A 353 -5.78 2.35 -16.07
CA GLU A 353 -5.19 1.13 -16.65
C GLU A 353 -3.99 1.44 -17.55
N ARG A 354 -4.12 2.47 -18.39
CA ARG A 354 -3.03 2.91 -19.27
C ARG A 354 -1.78 3.35 -18.50
N ASN A 355 -1.95 3.89 -17.31
CA ASN A 355 -0.86 4.28 -16.42
C ASN A 355 -0.43 3.15 -15.46
N GLY A 356 -1.02 1.95 -15.56
CA GLY A 356 -0.74 0.82 -14.67
C GLY A 356 -1.17 1.07 -13.23
N LEU A 357 -2.22 1.88 -13.02
CA LEU A 357 -2.71 2.26 -11.71
C LEU A 357 -4.04 1.56 -11.39
N PRO A 358 -4.26 1.15 -10.13
CA PRO A 358 -5.52 0.56 -9.70
C PRO A 358 -6.66 1.58 -9.77
N CYS A 359 -7.83 1.11 -10.21
CA CYS A 359 -9.06 1.88 -10.22
C CYS A 359 -10.23 1.05 -9.68
N LEU A 360 -10.96 1.62 -8.71
CA LEU A 360 -12.20 1.05 -8.18
C LEU A 360 -13.38 1.65 -8.92
N HIS A 361 -14.08 0.82 -9.70
CA HIS A 361 -15.16 1.24 -10.57
C HIS A 361 -16.52 1.29 -9.86
N MET A 362 -16.67 2.24 -8.92
CA MET A 362 -17.87 2.39 -8.08
C MET A 362 -19.18 2.55 -8.86
N TYR A 363 -19.14 2.99 -10.11
CA TYR A 363 -20.35 3.09 -10.93
C TYR A 363 -21.01 1.72 -11.17
N TYR A 364 -20.19 0.70 -11.45
CA TYR A 364 -20.63 -0.65 -11.79
C TYR A 364 -20.55 -1.59 -10.60
N ASP A 365 -19.46 -1.53 -9.84
CA ASP A 365 -19.12 -2.57 -8.88
C ASP A 365 -19.69 -2.32 -7.47
N SER A 366 -20.07 -1.08 -7.16
CA SER A 366 -20.51 -0.74 -5.80
C SER A 366 -21.87 -1.33 -5.44
N GLY A 367 -22.72 -1.72 -6.40
CA GLY A 367 -24.09 -2.13 -6.11
C GLY A 367 -24.99 -1.04 -5.51
N ILE A 368 -24.52 0.20 -5.37
CA ILE A 368 -25.27 1.33 -4.77
C ILE A 368 -26.60 1.54 -5.48
N ARG A 369 -26.65 1.36 -6.79
CA ARG A 369 -27.87 1.45 -7.60
C ARG A 369 -29.03 0.62 -7.04
N ASN A 370 -28.75 -0.58 -6.53
CA ASN A 370 -29.78 -1.50 -6.05
C ASN A 370 -30.43 -1.03 -4.74
N ASN A 371 -29.74 -0.17 -3.97
CA ASN A 371 -30.21 0.37 -2.70
C ASN A 371 -29.99 1.89 -2.64
N PHE A 372 -30.29 2.57 -3.75
CA PHE A 372 -29.89 3.96 -3.97
C PHE A 372 -30.35 4.91 -2.86
N SER A 373 -31.62 4.86 -2.45
CA SER A 373 -32.17 5.73 -1.41
C SER A 373 -31.61 5.48 0.00
N THR A 374 -31.01 4.30 0.23
CA THR A 374 -30.34 4.00 1.50
C THR A 374 -28.97 4.67 1.54
N TYR A 375 -28.24 4.64 0.44
CA TYR A 375 -26.85 5.09 0.38
C TYR A 375 -26.68 6.53 -0.10
N ILE A 376 -27.60 7.06 -0.91
CA ILE A 376 -27.52 8.40 -1.51
C ILE A 376 -28.68 9.25 -1.02
N LYS A 377 -28.37 10.50 -0.65
CA LYS A 377 -29.34 11.50 -0.18
C LYS A 377 -30.34 11.85 -1.29
N PRO A 378 -31.49 12.48 -0.93
CA PRO A 378 -32.49 12.90 -1.91
C PRO A 378 -31.99 13.90 -2.98
N ASP A 379 -30.85 14.56 -2.75
CA ASP A 379 -30.20 15.39 -3.78
C ASP A 379 -29.64 14.58 -4.96
N GLY A 380 -29.63 13.25 -4.81
CA GLY A 380 -29.25 12.30 -5.83
C GLY A 380 -27.75 12.13 -6.01
N VAL A 381 -26.89 12.78 -5.21
CA VAL A 381 -25.42 12.77 -5.41
C VAL A 381 -24.69 12.40 -4.14
N HIS A 382 -25.03 13.02 -3.01
CA HIS A 382 -24.20 12.92 -1.82
C HIS A 382 -24.56 11.69 -0.98
N PRO A 383 -23.57 11.01 -0.39
CA PRO A 383 -23.85 9.86 0.47
C PRO A 383 -24.67 10.25 1.70
N THR A 384 -25.55 9.35 2.13
CA THR A 384 -26.07 9.30 3.51
C THR A 384 -24.96 8.82 4.47
N GLU A 385 -25.22 8.79 5.77
CA GLU A 385 -24.30 8.17 6.74
C GLU A 385 -24.05 6.68 6.42
N ALA A 386 -25.11 5.93 6.11
CA ALA A 386 -24.98 4.54 5.67
C ALA A 386 -24.22 4.42 4.34
N GLY A 387 -24.38 5.41 3.44
CA GLY A 387 -23.60 5.50 2.22
C GLY A 387 -22.13 5.75 2.47
N ALA A 388 -21.78 6.67 3.37
CA ALA A 388 -20.40 6.97 3.73
C ALA A 388 -19.70 5.73 4.33
N ALA A 389 -20.35 5.01 5.23
CA ALA A 389 -19.85 3.75 5.78
C ALA A 389 -19.67 2.66 4.70
N TYR A 390 -20.60 2.61 3.75
CA TYR A 390 -20.49 1.68 2.63
C TYR A 390 -19.32 2.02 1.70
N LEU A 391 -19.13 3.31 1.37
CA LEU A 391 -17.98 3.78 0.60
C LEU A 391 -16.67 3.45 1.33
N ALA A 392 -16.60 3.76 2.62
CA ALA A 392 -15.43 3.50 3.45
C ALA A 392 -15.00 2.04 3.42
N LYS A 393 -15.96 1.13 3.66
CA LYS A 393 -15.70 -0.31 3.61
C LYS A 393 -15.29 -0.77 2.21
N THR A 394 -15.99 -0.33 1.17
CA THR A 394 -15.73 -0.77 -0.21
C THR A 394 -14.35 -0.32 -0.69
N ILE A 395 -13.97 0.94 -0.41
CA ILE A 395 -12.64 1.45 -0.73
C ILE A 395 -11.59 0.73 0.11
N GLY A 396 -11.80 0.58 1.42
CA GLY A 396 -10.87 -0.14 2.30
C GLY A 396 -10.60 -1.58 1.85
N ASP A 397 -11.66 -2.35 1.55
CA ASP A 397 -11.55 -3.72 1.03
C ASP A 397 -10.80 -3.76 -0.31
N PHE A 398 -11.00 -2.75 -1.17
CA PHE A 398 -10.26 -2.64 -2.43
C PHE A 398 -8.76 -2.38 -2.21
N LEU A 399 -8.40 -1.52 -1.26
CA LEU A 399 -7.00 -1.27 -0.91
C LEU A 399 -6.31 -2.53 -0.38
N ILE A 400 -6.98 -3.28 0.50
CA ILE A 400 -6.49 -4.56 1.05
C ILE A 400 -6.34 -5.61 -0.05
N SER A 401 -7.38 -5.84 -0.83
CA SER A 401 -7.37 -6.87 -1.89
C SER A 401 -6.44 -6.56 -3.06
N SER A 402 -6.11 -5.28 -3.27
CA SER A 402 -5.10 -4.84 -4.24
C SER A 402 -3.66 -4.95 -3.69
N GLY A 403 -3.50 -5.35 -2.42
CA GLY A 403 -2.20 -5.45 -1.76
C GLY A 403 -1.51 -4.11 -1.55
N LEU A 404 -2.27 -2.99 -1.54
CA LEU A 404 -1.73 -1.64 -1.28
C LEU A 404 -1.55 -1.37 0.21
N ILE A 405 -2.35 -2.05 1.01
CA ILE A 405 -2.21 -2.19 2.46
C ILE A 405 -2.49 -3.65 2.81
N ASP A 406 -2.04 -4.07 3.98
CA ASP A 406 -2.39 -5.37 4.51
C ASP A 406 -3.73 -5.38 5.27
N GLU A 407 -4.07 -6.52 5.88
CA GLU A 407 -5.30 -6.69 6.68
C GLU A 407 -5.36 -5.85 7.97
N ASP A 408 -4.23 -5.29 8.43
CA ASP A 408 -4.15 -4.42 9.62
C ASP A 408 -3.93 -2.93 9.26
N GLY A 409 -3.86 -2.60 7.97
CA GLY A 409 -3.63 -1.24 7.49
C GLY A 409 -2.17 -0.79 7.51
N MET A 410 -1.23 -1.72 7.39
CA MET A 410 0.19 -1.40 7.27
C MET A 410 0.55 -1.04 5.85
N SER A 411 1.52 -0.13 5.71
CA SER A 411 2.15 0.13 4.43
C SER A 411 2.95 -1.10 3.98
N VAL A 412 2.85 -1.43 2.69
CA VAL A 412 3.63 -2.50 2.05
C VAL A 412 4.82 -1.97 1.26
N ASN A 413 5.02 -0.65 1.27
CA ASN A 413 6.08 0.05 0.54
C ASN A 413 7.42 0.04 1.27
#